data_AF-A0A3D3T3K1-F1
#
_entry.id   AF-A0A3D3T3K1-F1
#
_cell.length_a   1.000
_cell.length_b   1.000
_cell.length_c   1.000
_cell.angle_alpha   90.00
_cell.angle_beta   90.00
_cell.angle_gamma   90.00
#
_symmetry.space_group_name_H-M   'P 1'
#
loop_
_entity.id
_entity.type
_entity.pdbx_description
1 polymer ?
#
loop_
_entity_poly.entity_id
_entity_poly.type
_entity_poly.pdbx_seq_one_letter_code
_entity_poly.pdbx_strand_id
1 'polypeptide(L)'
;MGTSNTKSGFSKKSVVISKSLSPVVAVLFPLPLWAALPTPVAPSTAPPAGDWIGLIQGYIKDGGLVLGLAIAVLGFLWIAYLGFAKFNEARQGKAEWAEVGVLGIVGAIVLIFASYLLTEAAGVI
;
A
#
# COMPACT_ATOMS: atom_id res chain seq x y z
N MET A 1 20.88 31.61 84.98
CA MET A 1 21.66 30.57 84.28
C MET A 1 20.74 29.94 83.24
N GLY A 2 20.97 29.94 81.92
CA GLY A 2 22.20 30.21 81.17
C GLY A 2 23.24 29.09 81.38
N THR A 3 23.82 28.41 80.39
CA THR A 3 23.76 28.49 78.91
C THR A 3 23.66 27.04 78.34
N SER A 4 23.71 26.68 77.05
CA SER A 4 24.12 27.35 75.80
C SER A 4 23.44 26.73 74.57
N ASN A 5 23.55 27.38 73.39
CA ASN A 5 23.38 26.73 72.09
C ASN A 5 24.77 26.32 71.54
N THR A 6 24.87 25.21 70.81
CA THR A 6 26.09 24.84 70.07
C THR A 6 25.78 24.58 68.60
N LYS A 7 26.02 25.58 67.75
CA LYS A 7 25.99 25.43 66.29
C LYS A 7 27.15 24.53 65.83
N SER A 8 26.86 23.44 65.12
CA SER A 8 27.87 22.68 64.39
C SER A 8 28.30 23.43 63.12
N GLY A 9 29.51 23.99 63.14
CA GLY A 9 30.07 24.70 61.98
C GLY A 9 30.45 23.75 60.85
N PHE A 10 29.87 23.93 59.66
CA PHE A 10 30.19 23.14 58.47
C PHE A 10 31.52 23.59 57.85
N SER A 11 32.58 22.80 58.03
CA SER A 11 33.88 23.06 57.40
C SER A 11 33.85 22.70 55.91
N LYS A 12 33.87 23.69 55.02
CA LYS A 12 34.04 23.46 53.57
C LYS A 12 35.48 23.04 53.25
N LYS A 13 35.76 21.74 53.25
CA LYS A 13 36.93 21.21 52.53
C LYS A 13 36.57 21.06 51.05
N SER A 14 37.24 21.85 50.20
CA SER A 14 37.13 21.72 48.75
C SER A 14 37.81 20.43 48.32
N VAL A 15 37.05 19.42 47.90
CA VAL A 15 37.57 18.17 47.36
C VAL A 15 37.84 18.35 45.88
N VAL A 16 39.13 18.41 45.51
CA VAL A 16 39.57 18.41 44.12
C VAL A 16 39.33 17.00 43.54
N ILE A 17 38.26 16.83 42.77
CA ILE A 17 37.96 15.56 42.11
C ILE A 17 38.83 15.44 40.86
N SER A 18 39.91 14.67 40.98
CA SER A 18 40.76 14.27 39.87
C SER A 18 40.05 13.26 38.96
N LYS A 19 40.01 13.61 37.68
CA LYS A 19 39.49 12.86 36.54
C LYS A 19 40.04 11.42 36.46
N SER A 20 39.19 10.41 36.63
CA SER A 20 39.16 9.16 35.82
C SER A 20 38.01 8.22 36.22
N LEU A 21 37.00 8.05 35.36
CA LEU A 21 36.08 6.89 35.38
C LEU A 21 35.62 6.57 33.94
N SER A 22 35.58 5.28 33.62
CA SER A 22 35.47 4.75 32.25
C SER A 22 34.07 4.88 31.62
N PRO A 23 33.97 5.12 30.29
CA PRO A 23 32.69 5.30 29.60
C PRO A 23 32.05 3.98 29.14
N VAL A 24 31.73 3.05 30.05
CA VAL A 24 31.23 1.69 29.66
C VAL A 24 30.09 1.14 30.56
N VAL A 25 29.06 1.94 30.88
CA VAL A 25 27.74 1.41 31.32
C VAL A 25 26.58 2.33 30.88
N ALA A 26 26.40 2.51 29.57
CA ALA A 26 25.26 3.27 29.02
C ALA A 26 24.67 2.68 27.72
N VAL A 27 24.99 1.42 27.41
CA VAL A 27 24.68 0.77 26.11
C VAL A 27 23.60 -0.33 26.21
N LEU A 28 23.11 -0.63 27.42
CA LEU A 28 22.22 -1.79 27.67
C LEU A 28 20.72 -1.47 27.75
N PHE A 29 20.31 -0.22 27.56
CA PHE A 29 18.91 0.11 27.32
C PHE A 29 18.70 0.40 25.83
N PRO A 30 18.03 -0.48 25.06
CA PRO A 30 17.56 -0.11 23.74
C PRO A 30 16.53 1.00 23.92
N LEU A 31 16.95 2.24 23.66
CA LEU A 31 16.01 3.32 23.39
C LEU A 31 15.07 2.82 22.30
N PRO A 32 13.75 3.03 22.42
CA PRO A 32 12.83 2.74 21.33
C PRO A 32 13.14 3.74 20.22
N LEU A 33 14.04 3.35 19.32
CA LEU A 33 14.22 3.96 18.01
C LEU A 33 12.91 3.69 17.27
N TRP A 34 11.98 4.63 17.42
CA TRP A 34 10.89 4.81 16.48
C TRP A 34 11.56 5.19 15.17
N ALA A 35 11.96 4.17 14.41
CA ALA A 35 12.25 4.36 13.01
C ALA A 35 11.00 5.03 12.43
N ALA A 36 11.18 6.24 11.89
CA ALA A 36 10.22 6.84 10.98
C ALA A 36 10.26 6.04 9.67
N LEU A 37 9.90 4.76 9.79
CA LEU A 37 9.72 3.83 8.70
C LEU A 37 8.60 4.43 7.85
N PRO A 38 8.77 4.50 6.52
CA PRO A 38 7.69 4.98 5.65
C PRO A 38 6.43 4.19 5.99
N THR A 39 5.40 4.90 6.48
CA THR A 39 4.14 4.29 6.87
C THR A 39 3.59 3.54 5.66
N PRO A 40 3.22 2.25 5.79
CA PRO A 40 2.65 1.50 4.67
C PRO A 40 1.53 2.32 4.02
N VAL A 41 1.59 2.49 2.70
CA VAL A 41 0.56 3.23 1.97
C VAL A 41 -0.75 2.49 2.21
N ALA A 42 -1.66 3.13 2.95
CA ALA A 42 -2.91 2.51 3.34
C ALA A 42 -3.73 2.18 2.07
N PRO A 43 -4.43 1.03 2.03
CA PRO A 43 -5.30 0.70 0.91
C PRO A 43 -6.43 1.74 0.79
N SER A 44 -7.03 1.83 -0.38
CA SER A 44 -8.08 2.80 -0.70
C SER A 44 -9.29 2.66 0.25
N THR A 45 -9.51 1.46 0.80
CA THR A 45 -10.45 1.17 1.89
C THR A 45 -9.72 0.88 3.21
N ALA A 46 -8.99 1.86 3.74
CA ALA A 46 -8.24 1.73 4.99
C ALA A 46 -9.15 1.50 6.21
N PRO A 47 -9.04 0.36 6.93
CA PRO A 47 -9.79 0.12 8.16
C PRO A 47 -9.16 0.84 9.37
N PRO A 48 -9.88 0.91 10.51
CA PRO A 48 -9.33 1.46 11.76
C PRO A 48 -8.04 0.77 12.21
N ALA A 49 -7.13 1.55 12.82
CA ALA A 49 -5.85 1.04 13.30
C ALA A 49 -6.03 -0.13 14.30
N GLY A 50 -5.43 -1.28 13.96
CA GLY A 50 -5.53 -2.53 14.73
C GLY A 50 -6.28 -3.66 14.02
N ASP A 51 -7.08 -3.35 13.00
CA ASP A 51 -7.75 -4.37 12.18
C ASP A 51 -6.84 -4.89 11.05
N TRP A 52 -6.02 -5.88 11.41
CA TRP A 52 -5.12 -6.56 10.47
C TRP A 52 -5.84 -7.38 9.39
N ILE A 53 -7.06 -7.88 9.65
CA ILE A 53 -7.79 -8.68 8.66
C ILE A 53 -8.44 -7.78 7.61
N GLY A 54 -9.03 -6.66 8.03
CA GLY A 54 -9.51 -5.61 7.14
C GLY A 54 -8.39 -5.01 6.29
N LEU A 55 -7.18 -4.85 6.84
CA LEU A 55 -6.04 -4.30 6.10
C LEU A 55 -5.60 -5.22 4.95
N ILE A 56 -5.52 -6.53 5.21
CA ILE A 56 -5.21 -7.53 4.18
C ILE A 56 -6.33 -7.57 3.12
N GLN A 57 -7.60 -7.52 3.55
CA GLN A 57 -8.72 -7.42 2.62
C GLN A 57 -8.64 -6.16 1.75
N GLY A 58 -8.31 -5.00 2.31
CA GLY A 58 -8.11 -3.75 1.56
C GLY A 58 -7.06 -3.86 0.44
N TYR A 59 -5.93 -4.53 0.69
CA TYR A 59 -4.94 -4.78 -0.36
C TYR A 59 -5.39 -5.81 -1.40
N ILE A 60 -6.16 -6.83 -1.01
CA ILE A 60 -6.76 -7.79 -1.96
C ILE A 60 -7.83 -7.11 -2.83
N LYS A 61 -8.59 -6.16 -2.26
CA LYS A 61 -9.59 -5.35 -2.95
C LYS A 61 -8.96 -4.49 -4.05
N ASP A 62 -8.02 -3.63 -3.68
CA ASP A 62 -7.29 -2.77 -4.61
C ASP A 62 -6.52 -3.60 -5.66
N GLY A 63 -5.85 -4.67 -5.23
CA GLY A 63 -5.13 -5.59 -6.12
C GLY A 63 -6.05 -6.32 -7.11
N GLY A 64 -7.22 -6.78 -6.65
CA GLY A 64 -8.23 -7.45 -7.47
C GLY A 64 -8.85 -6.53 -8.53
N LEU A 65 -9.10 -5.28 -8.18
CA LEU A 65 -9.59 -4.26 -9.12
C LEU A 65 -8.56 -3.98 -10.22
N VAL A 66 -7.29 -3.75 -9.85
CA VAL A 66 -6.20 -3.51 -10.82
C VAL A 66 -5.96 -4.74 -11.70
N LEU A 67 -6.02 -5.96 -11.13
CA LEU A 67 -5.89 -7.21 -11.89
C LEU A 67 -7.05 -7.40 -12.87
N GLY A 68 -8.29 -7.19 -12.43
CA GLY A 68 -9.49 -7.29 -13.27
C GLY A 68 -9.45 -6.30 -14.44
N LEU A 69 -9.03 -5.05 -14.19
CA LEU A 69 -8.82 -4.06 -15.23
C LEU A 69 -7.73 -4.49 -16.23
N ALA A 70 -6.60 -5.01 -15.76
CA ALA A 70 -5.52 -5.48 -16.63
C ALA A 70 -5.97 -6.64 -17.55
N ILE A 71 -6.75 -7.59 -17.02
CA ILE A 71 -7.34 -8.70 -17.80
C ILE A 71 -8.33 -8.17 -18.83
N ALA A 72 -9.19 -7.21 -18.48
CA ALA A 72 -10.12 -6.59 -19.41
C ALA A 72 -9.40 -5.89 -20.59
N VAL A 73 -8.31 -5.17 -20.32
CA VAL A 73 -7.46 -4.54 -21.35
C VAL A 73 -6.83 -5.61 -22.26
N LEU A 74 -6.26 -6.68 -21.71
CA LEU A 74 -5.67 -7.77 -22.51
C LEU A 74 -6.72 -8.46 -23.40
N GLY A 75 -7.91 -8.73 -22.87
CA GLY A 75 -9.03 -9.28 -23.64
C GLY A 75 -9.47 -8.35 -24.77
N PHE A 76 -9.55 -7.04 -24.51
CA PHE A 76 -9.88 -6.06 -25.55
C PHE A 76 -8.82 -6.00 -26.67
N LEU A 77 -7.53 -6.03 -26.33
CA LEU A 77 -6.44 -6.10 -27.32
C LEU A 77 -6.54 -7.36 -28.20
N TRP A 78 -6.91 -8.50 -27.62
CA TRP A 78 -7.11 -9.76 -28.34
C TRP A 78 -8.29 -9.68 -29.33
N ILE A 79 -9.42 -9.12 -28.91
CA ILE A 79 -10.59 -8.90 -29.78
C ILE A 79 -10.26 -7.91 -30.91
N ALA A 80 -9.52 -6.84 -30.62
CA ALA A 80 -9.07 -5.88 -31.63
C ALA A 80 -8.19 -6.55 -32.69
N TYR A 81 -7.23 -7.39 -32.29
CA TYR A 81 -6.41 -8.19 -33.20
C TYR A 81 -7.25 -9.09 -34.11
N LEU A 82 -8.24 -9.78 -33.54
CA LEU A 82 -9.15 -10.65 -34.30
C LEU A 82 -9.98 -9.85 -35.32
N GLY A 83 -10.45 -8.66 -34.93
CA GLY A 83 -11.14 -7.71 -35.82
C GLY A 83 -10.27 -7.24 -36.99
N PHE A 84 -8.99 -6.90 -36.74
CA PHE A 84 -8.05 -6.53 -37.81
C PHE A 84 -7.79 -7.67 -38.80
N ALA A 85 -7.64 -8.91 -38.31
CA ALA A 85 -7.48 -10.08 -39.17
C ALA A 85 -8.69 -10.26 -40.10
N LYS A 86 -9.90 -10.19 -39.54
CA LYS A 86 -11.16 -10.39 -40.29
C LYS A 86 -11.48 -9.24 -41.24
N PHE A 87 -11.17 -8.01 -40.86
CA PHE A 87 -11.22 -6.86 -41.77
C PHE A 87 -10.28 -7.01 -42.97
N ASN A 88 -9.08 -7.58 -42.78
CA ASN A 88 -8.16 -7.85 -43.88
C ASN A 88 -8.67 -8.96 -44.82
N GLU A 89 -9.30 -10.01 -44.28
CA GLU A 89 -9.95 -11.06 -45.07
C GLU A 89 -11.14 -10.51 -45.89
N ALA A 90 -11.98 -9.66 -45.31
CA ALA A 90 -13.10 -9.02 -46.01
C ALA A 90 -12.63 -8.07 -47.12
N ARG A 91 -11.56 -7.30 -46.88
CA ARG A 91 -10.90 -6.48 -47.91
C ARG A 91 -10.33 -7.29 -49.09
N GLN A 92 -9.99 -8.55 -48.87
CA GLN A 92 -9.52 -9.47 -49.91
C GLN A 92 -10.67 -10.24 -50.59
N GLY A 93 -11.93 -9.97 -50.23
CA GLY A 93 -13.09 -10.70 -50.74
C GLY A 93 -13.19 -12.15 -50.23
N LYS A 94 -12.47 -12.49 -49.15
CA LYS A 94 -12.40 -13.85 -48.59
C LYS A 94 -13.33 -14.07 -47.40
N ALA A 95 -13.93 -13.00 -46.87
CA ALA A 95 -14.91 -13.00 -45.79
C ALA A 95 -16.00 -11.96 -46.09
N GLU A 96 -17.18 -12.12 -45.49
CA GLU A 96 -18.28 -11.19 -45.71
C GLU A 96 -18.15 -9.95 -44.79
N TRP A 97 -18.46 -8.76 -45.31
CA TRP A 97 -18.47 -7.53 -44.51
C TRP A 97 -19.47 -7.59 -43.34
N ALA A 98 -20.55 -8.36 -43.47
CA ALA A 98 -21.47 -8.65 -42.37
C ALA A 98 -20.79 -9.38 -41.20
N GLU A 99 -19.89 -10.33 -41.48
CA GLU A 99 -19.16 -11.10 -40.46
C GLU A 99 -18.22 -10.18 -39.64
N VAL A 100 -17.55 -9.24 -40.31
CA VAL A 100 -16.73 -8.20 -39.66
C VAL A 100 -17.60 -7.28 -38.80
N GLY A 101 -18.80 -6.92 -39.26
CA GLY A 101 -19.77 -6.14 -38.50
C GLY A 101 -20.24 -6.85 -37.23
N VAL A 102 -20.58 -8.14 -37.33
CA VAL A 102 -21.00 -8.97 -36.18
C VAL A 102 -19.86 -9.09 -35.15
N LEU A 103 -18.62 -9.30 -35.59
CA LEU A 103 -17.45 -9.33 -34.69
C LEU A 103 -17.26 -8.01 -33.93
N GLY A 104 -17.50 -6.87 -34.59
CA GLY A 104 -17.49 -5.55 -33.94
C GLY A 104 -18.57 -5.40 -32.86
N ILE A 105 -19.80 -5.83 -33.16
CA ILE A 105 -20.92 -5.79 -32.20
C ILE A 105 -20.68 -6.71 -31.00
N VAL A 106 -20.25 -7.95 -31.24
CA VAL A 106 -19.92 -8.91 -30.16
C VAL A 106 -18.77 -8.38 -29.30
N GLY A 107 -17.72 -7.82 -29.90
CA GLY A 107 -16.62 -7.18 -29.18
C GLY A 107 -17.08 -6.02 -28.28
N ALA A 108 -18.00 -5.17 -28.76
CA ALA A 108 -18.57 -4.09 -27.96
C ALA A 108 -19.41 -4.61 -26.78
N ILE A 109 -20.24 -5.63 -27.00
CA ILE A 109 -21.05 -6.26 -25.93
C ILE A 109 -20.15 -6.86 -24.84
N VAL A 110 -19.10 -7.59 -25.23
CA VAL A 110 -18.13 -8.18 -24.28
C VAL A 110 -17.41 -7.09 -23.47
N LEU A 111 -17.03 -5.97 -24.08
CA LEU A 111 -16.41 -4.85 -23.38
C LEU A 111 -17.36 -4.23 -22.35
N ILE A 112 -18.60 -3.93 -22.75
CA ILE A 112 -19.64 -3.38 -21.85
C ILE A 112 -19.88 -4.33 -20.67
N PHE A 113 -20.01 -5.63 -20.93
CA PHE A 113 -20.24 -6.64 -19.91
C PHE A 113 -19.04 -6.79 -18.95
N ALA A 114 -17.80 -6.78 -19.46
CA ALA A 114 -16.60 -6.81 -18.64
C ALA A 114 -16.47 -5.55 -17.76
N SER A 115 -16.79 -4.37 -18.29
CA SER A 115 -16.81 -3.11 -17.53
C SER A 115 -17.88 -3.11 -16.43
N TYR A 116 -19.08 -3.62 -16.75
CA TYR A 116 -20.16 -3.80 -15.78
C TYR A 116 -19.76 -4.75 -14.65
N LEU A 117 -19.22 -5.93 -14.97
CA LEU A 117 -18.74 -6.90 -13.98
C LEU A 117 -17.61 -6.32 -13.11
N LEU A 118 -16.69 -5.52 -13.67
CA LEU A 118 -15.64 -4.86 -12.91
C LEU A 118 -16.20 -3.82 -11.93
N THR A 119 -17.25 -3.09 -12.35
CA THR A 119 -17.93 -2.09 -11.51
C THR A 119 -18.75 -2.73 -10.39
N GLU A 120 -19.51 -3.79 -10.69
CA GLU A 120 -20.22 -4.58 -9.68
C GLU A 120 -19.27 -5.28 -8.71
N ALA A 121 -18.19 -5.88 -9.23
CA ALA A 121 -17.15 -6.46 -8.37
C ALA A 121 -16.60 -5.40 -7.41
N ALA A 122 -16.20 -4.23 -7.91
CA ALA A 122 -15.71 -3.11 -7.09
C ALA A 122 -16.72 -2.58 -6.06
N GLY A 123 -18.03 -2.80 -6.26
CA GLY A 123 -19.08 -2.45 -5.30
C GLY A 123 -19.41 -3.54 -4.26
N VAL A 124 -19.14 -4.81 -4.58
CA VAL A 124 -19.32 -5.97 -3.68
C VAL A 124 -18.09 -6.21 -2.80
N ILE A 125 -16.90 -5.85 -3.32
CA ILE A 125 -15.62 -5.92 -2.60
C ILE A 125 -15.36 -4.62 -1.83
#